data_AF-A0A1M6MU13-F1
#
_entry.id   AF-A0A1M6MU13-F1
#
_cell.length_a   1.000
_cell.length_b   1.000
_cell.length_c   1.000
_cell.angle_alpha   90.00
_cell.angle_beta   90.00
_cell.angle_gamma   90.00
#
_symmetry.space_group_name_H-M   'P 1'
#
loop_
_entity.id
_entity.type
_entity.pdbx_description
1 polymer ?
#
loop_
_entity_poly.entity_id
_entity_poly.type
_entity_poly.pdbx_seq_one_letter_code
_entity_poly.pdbx_strand_id
1 'polypeptide(L)'
;MSLTISVMKKGYKIEKLSNQASGGEYQYEVYKGRNQVGRLTIKHFPVTSTLDYYYFIRYNPIIDEDTPLQIKVSLKSKSTEVTERHILYAFDQSKQQPILTIPNSTWSEPAKIVSGYGLPKQAIFIDGQDFSMHLNMVNVYEHLGNGVRKERFDLTTPIQYLADKGKQEFLISFPQVEGAEIEQWGIIGKEGMVNWGDEEQEKILLVANLDRVRKWTQGGVQYVTPETYHPYDPRAFWVVPAQHVGNKLLLEGNNRFSTNFALLSLQAALDTQTEGGYWISSPRSAWLYGDYGIDAGFYDTRFNTDAGLFLLYGYREFENEDYLQGAIKYGDFLIDYAKTHHHETKNGGYLVYDYTHGDDMNRGTETLTSLNHLITEMNFLYELYKETNDNRYLDTAAKMRQAVKDTAPHWKKPDGDLWYAYLPDGSYGLQDYPLLTLKDLRYSQRLIKEVSGEVDEDFQYLIEVKENYLRVKGLPLYD
;
A
#
# COMPACT_ATOMS: atom_id res chain seq x y z
N MET A 1 -19.70 21.04 -2.71
CA MET A 1 -20.43 19.79 -2.96
C MET A 1 -21.11 19.34 -1.66
N SER A 2 -22.27 18.69 -1.69
CA SER A 2 -22.97 18.22 -0.48
C SER A 2 -23.17 16.72 -0.57
N LEU A 3 -22.39 15.99 0.22
CA LEU A 3 -22.50 14.54 0.39
C LEU A 3 -23.33 14.25 1.64
N THR A 4 -24.17 13.23 1.59
CA THR A 4 -24.86 12.71 2.77
C THR A 4 -24.78 11.19 2.75
N ILE A 5 -24.28 10.63 3.85
CA ILE A 5 -24.27 9.18 4.09
C ILE A 5 -25.39 8.91 5.09
N SER A 6 -26.35 8.09 4.70
CA SER A 6 -27.49 7.74 5.55
C SER A 6 -27.70 6.25 5.48
N VAL A 7 -27.90 5.62 6.63
CA VAL A 7 -28.25 4.20 6.67
C VAL A 7 -29.77 4.05 6.78
N MET A 8 -30.30 3.22 5.88
CA MET A 8 -31.72 3.07 5.64
C MET A 8 -32.33 2.23 6.76
N LYS A 9 -33.18 2.84 7.57
CA LYS A 9 -33.78 2.23 8.77
C LYS A 9 -34.85 1.17 8.48
N LYS A 10 -34.97 0.67 7.24
CA LYS A 10 -36.02 -0.31 6.91
C LYS A 10 -35.68 -1.65 7.57
N GLY A 11 -36.28 -1.90 8.73
CA GLY A 11 -36.01 -3.08 9.56
C GLY A 11 -34.86 -2.93 10.56
N TYR A 12 -34.11 -1.82 10.52
CA TYR A 12 -32.95 -1.59 11.38
C TYR A 12 -33.06 -0.29 12.19
N LYS A 13 -32.68 -0.37 13.46
CA LYS A 13 -32.43 0.77 14.35
C LYS A 13 -30.91 0.93 14.50
N ILE A 14 -30.44 2.18 14.53
CA ILE A 14 -29.00 2.47 14.61
C ILE A 14 -28.80 3.49 15.71
N GLU A 15 -27.90 3.15 16.62
CA GLU A 15 -27.62 3.92 17.82
C GLU A 15 -26.16 4.36 17.78
N LYS A 16 -25.94 5.67 17.85
CA LYS A 16 -24.59 6.24 17.83
C LYS A 16 -23.92 5.95 19.17
N LEU A 17 -22.73 5.38 19.16
CA LEU A 17 -21.90 5.27 20.35
C LEU A 17 -21.45 6.68 20.77
N SER A 18 -21.50 6.99 22.06
CA SER A 18 -21.40 8.36 22.61
C SER A 18 -20.08 9.10 22.32
N ASN A 19 -19.13 8.48 21.63
CA ASN A 19 -17.83 9.06 21.35
C ASN A 19 -17.74 9.44 19.87
N GLN A 20 -17.45 10.72 19.59
CA GLN A 20 -16.68 11.05 18.40
C GLN A 20 -15.29 10.44 18.62
N ALA A 21 -14.92 9.45 17.81
CA ALA A 21 -13.50 9.17 17.64
C ALA A 21 -12.89 10.41 16.95
N SER A 22 -11.67 10.78 17.34
CA SER A 22 -10.93 11.87 16.70
C SER A 22 -10.88 11.68 15.18
N GLY A 23 -11.01 12.75 14.40
CA GLY A 23 -10.77 12.70 12.94
C GLY A 23 -11.96 12.30 12.05
N GLY A 24 -13.21 12.60 12.45
CA GLY A 24 -14.38 12.43 11.58
C GLY A 24 -14.87 10.98 11.46
N GLU A 25 -14.55 10.14 12.44
CA GLU A 25 -15.04 8.77 12.57
C GLU A 25 -16.21 8.68 13.56
N TYR A 26 -17.22 7.90 13.17
CA TYR A 26 -18.43 7.68 13.92
C TYR A 26 -18.73 6.19 14.01
N GLN A 27 -18.97 5.71 15.22
CA GLN A 27 -19.31 4.32 15.47
C GLN A 27 -20.76 4.19 15.91
N TYR A 28 -21.40 3.13 15.44
CA TYR A 28 -22.81 2.86 15.69
C TYR A 28 -23.03 1.39 15.99
N GLU A 29 -23.98 1.12 16.88
CA GLU A 29 -24.57 -0.19 17.05
C GLU A 29 -25.78 -0.32 16.13
N VAL A 30 -25.88 -1.47 15.47
CA VAL A 30 -26.97 -1.80 14.56
C VAL A 30 -27.87 -2.82 15.23
N TYR A 31 -29.17 -2.57 15.21
CA TYR A 31 -30.19 -3.38 15.88
C TYR A 31 -31.30 -3.78 14.92
N LYS A 32 -31.80 -5.01 15.06
CA LYS A 32 -33.05 -5.49 14.45
C LYS A 32 -34.03 -5.82 15.57
N GLY A 33 -35.08 -5.01 15.70
CA GLY A 33 -35.92 -5.04 16.90
C GLY A 33 -35.14 -4.63 18.14
N ARG A 34 -34.94 -5.56 19.09
CA ARG A 34 -34.15 -5.35 20.32
C ARG A 34 -32.77 -6.02 20.29
N ASN A 35 -32.48 -6.82 19.28
CA ASN A 35 -31.24 -7.58 19.20
C ASN A 35 -30.18 -6.75 18.48
N GLN A 36 -28.99 -6.63 19.07
CA GLN A 36 -27.83 -6.08 18.37
C GLN A 36 -27.41 -7.09 17.29
N VAL A 37 -27.23 -6.62 16.07
CA VAL A 37 -26.93 -7.47 14.90
C VAL A 37 -25.59 -7.14 14.26
N GLY A 38 -24.98 -6.00 14.63
CA GLY A 38 -23.63 -5.67 14.20
C GLY A 38 -23.17 -4.30 14.69
N ARG A 39 -21.97 -3.94 14.24
CA ARG A 39 -21.34 -2.63 14.48
C ARG A 39 -20.96 -1.98 13.16
N LEU A 40 -21.27 -0.69 13.04
CA LEU A 40 -21.02 0.11 11.85
C LEU A 40 -20.06 1.25 12.21
N THR A 41 -19.00 1.40 11.44
CA THR A 41 -18.07 2.52 11.52
C THR A 41 -18.16 3.32 10.22
N ILE A 42 -18.31 4.63 10.32
CA ILE A 42 -18.28 5.56 9.19
C ILE A 42 -17.20 6.61 9.48
N LYS A 43 -16.14 6.64 8.68
CA LYS A 43 -15.15 7.72 8.67
C LYS A 43 -15.32 8.53 7.40
N HIS A 44 -15.34 9.85 7.52
CA HIS A 44 -15.40 10.71 6.35
C HIS A 44 -14.80 12.09 6.62
N PHE A 45 -14.12 12.66 5.63
CA PHE A 45 -13.49 13.96 5.76
C PHE A 45 -13.20 14.58 4.38
N PRO A 46 -13.14 15.92 4.28
CA PRO A 46 -12.59 16.56 3.10
C PRO A 46 -11.08 16.32 3.02
N VAL A 47 -10.58 16.02 1.83
CA VAL A 47 -9.15 15.95 1.54
C VAL A 47 -8.66 17.38 1.26
N THR A 48 -7.95 17.96 2.22
CA THR A 48 -7.65 19.40 2.25
C THR A 48 -7.02 19.93 0.96
N SER A 49 -6.09 19.18 0.36
CA SER A 49 -5.33 19.65 -0.81
C SER A 49 -6.15 19.72 -2.10
N THR A 50 -7.21 18.93 -2.24
CA THR A 50 -8.02 18.86 -3.48
C THR A 50 -9.45 19.35 -3.29
N LEU A 51 -9.89 19.49 -2.03
CA LEU A 51 -11.29 19.74 -1.63
C LEU A 51 -12.27 18.63 -2.07
N ASP A 52 -11.75 17.49 -2.51
CA ASP A 52 -12.53 16.28 -2.68
C ASP A 52 -12.87 15.69 -1.30
N TYR A 53 -13.74 14.70 -1.25
CA TYR A 53 -14.29 14.15 -0.02
C TYR A 53 -14.10 12.65 0.01
N TYR A 54 -13.39 12.16 1.02
CA TYR A 54 -13.23 10.74 1.24
C TYR A 54 -14.25 10.24 2.26
N TYR A 55 -14.74 9.03 2.02
CA TYR A 55 -15.49 8.29 3.02
C TYR A 55 -15.11 6.81 3.02
N PHE A 56 -15.22 6.21 4.19
CA PHE A 56 -14.96 4.81 4.46
C PHE A 56 -16.02 4.28 5.41
N ILE A 57 -16.55 3.12 5.09
CA ILE A 57 -17.61 2.48 5.85
C ILE A 57 -17.19 1.04 6.11
N ARG A 58 -17.15 0.65 7.39
CA ARG A 58 -16.94 -0.72 7.83
C ARG A 58 -18.15 -1.21 8.58
N TYR A 59 -18.57 -2.44 8.29
CA TYR A 59 -19.64 -3.12 9.01
C TYR A 59 -19.17 -4.51 9.44
N ASN A 60 -19.39 -4.83 10.72
CA ASN A 60 -19.06 -6.11 11.32
C ASN A 60 -20.38 -6.72 11.86
N PRO A 61 -21.06 -7.58 11.08
CA PRO A 61 -22.19 -8.36 11.56
C PRO A 61 -21.75 -9.30 12.68
N ILE A 62 -22.58 -9.44 13.71
CA ILE A 62 -22.35 -10.39 14.82
C ILE A 62 -23.34 -11.55 14.83
N ILE A 63 -24.31 -11.55 13.92
CA ILE A 63 -25.25 -12.65 13.67
C ILE A 63 -25.57 -12.72 12.16
N ASP A 64 -26.02 -13.88 11.70
CA ASP A 64 -26.57 -14.06 10.36
C ASP A 64 -28.00 -13.50 10.24
N GLU A 65 -28.30 -12.80 9.14
CA GLU A 65 -29.65 -12.33 8.81
C GLU A 65 -29.88 -12.31 7.29
N ASP A 66 -31.09 -12.63 6.84
CA ASP A 66 -31.41 -12.61 5.40
C ASP A 66 -31.51 -11.18 4.82
N THR A 67 -31.69 -10.18 5.67
CA THR A 67 -31.93 -8.79 5.25
C THR A 67 -30.63 -8.01 5.29
N PRO A 68 -30.05 -7.55 4.16
CA PRO A 68 -28.81 -6.77 4.19
C PRO A 68 -29.01 -5.41 4.88
N LEU A 69 -27.95 -4.88 5.48
CA LEU A 69 -27.91 -3.49 5.92
C LEU A 69 -27.77 -2.58 4.69
N GLN A 70 -28.69 -1.65 4.52
CA GLN A 70 -28.73 -0.76 3.35
C GLN A 70 -28.16 0.61 3.70
N ILE A 71 -27.09 1.02 3.03
CA ILE A 71 -26.47 2.34 3.18
C ILE A 71 -26.65 3.14 1.90
N LYS A 72 -27.04 4.39 2.05
CA LYS A 72 -27.25 5.31 0.95
C LYS A 72 -26.24 6.45 0.99
N VAL A 73 -25.48 6.59 -0.07
CA VAL A 73 -24.59 7.72 -0.34
C VAL A 73 -25.29 8.62 -1.35
N SER A 74 -25.66 9.83 -0.92
CA SER A 74 -26.41 10.80 -1.74
C SER A 74 -25.56 12.03 -2.04
N LEU A 75 -25.53 12.42 -3.30
CA LEU A 75 -24.88 13.62 -3.82
C LEU A 75 -25.92 14.56 -4.41
N LYS A 76 -25.84 15.87 -4.11
CA LYS A 76 -26.56 16.89 -4.88
C LYS A 76 -25.80 17.18 -6.18
N SER A 77 -26.43 16.89 -7.31
CA SER A 77 -25.85 17.12 -8.64
C SER A 77 -26.95 17.28 -9.67
N LYS A 78 -26.74 18.17 -10.64
CA LYS A 78 -27.69 18.42 -11.75
C LYS A 78 -27.34 17.61 -13.00
N SER A 79 -26.33 16.75 -12.92
CA SER A 79 -25.90 15.89 -14.03
C SER A 79 -27.07 15.09 -14.59
N THR A 80 -27.35 15.28 -15.87
CA THR A 80 -28.36 14.51 -16.61
C THR A 80 -27.78 13.27 -17.26
N GLU A 81 -26.46 13.26 -17.46
CA GLU A 81 -25.70 12.16 -18.00
C GLU A 81 -24.57 11.85 -17.01
N VAL A 82 -24.46 10.57 -16.67
CA VAL A 82 -23.43 10.05 -15.78
C VAL A 82 -22.84 8.82 -16.47
N THR A 83 -21.52 8.78 -16.53
CA THR A 83 -20.77 7.68 -17.14
C THR A 83 -19.94 6.96 -16.10
N GLU A 84 -19.59 5.71 -16.39
CA GLU A 84 -18.67 4.93 -15.58
C GLU A 84 -17.55 4.33 -16.43
N ARG A 85 -16.39 4.13 -15.79
CA ARG A 85 -15.27 3.34 -16.27
C ARG A 85 -14.83 2.39 -15.16
N HIS A 86 -14.44 1.19 -15.55
CA HIS A 86 -13.93 0.17 -14.64
C HIS A 86 -12.85 -0.66 -15.31
N ILE A 87 -12.16 -1.48 -14.51
CA ILE A 87 -11.14 -2.39 -15.01
C ILE A 87 -11.80 -3.66 -15.54
N LEU A 88 -11.46 -4.04 -16.76
CA LEU A 88 -11.76 -5.32 -17.37
C LEU A 88 -10.57 -6.26 -17.19
N TYR A 89 -10.85 -7.55 -17.00
CA TYR A 89 -9.83 -8.59 -16.94
C TYR A 89 -10.04 -9.58 -18.07
N ALA A 90 -8.94 -10.05 -18.68
CA ALA A 90 -8.99 -11.14 -19.64
C ALA A 90 -9.63 -12.39 -19.00
N PHE A 91 -10.33 -13.18 -19.81
CA PHE A 91 -11.06 -14.36 -19.34
C PHE A 91 -10.34 -15.65 -19.74
N ASP A 92 -10.01 -16.50 -18.76
CA ASP A 92 -9.49 -17.84 -19.00
C ASP A 92 -10.67 -18.76 -19.33
N GLN A 93 -10.84 -19.07 -20.62
CA GLN A 93 -11.92 -19.95 -21.10
C GLN A 93 -11.80 -21.37 -20.55
N SER A 94 -10.59 -21.85 -20.26
CA SER A 94 -10.37 -23.21 -19.77
C SER A 94 -10.79 -23.35 -18.31
N LYS A 95 -10.55 -22.32 -17.49
CA LYS A 95 -10.89 -22.28 -16.07
C LYS A 95 -12.23 -21.59 -15.79
N GLN A 96 -12.87 -21.03 -16.81
CA GLN A 96 -14.14 -20.30 -16.70
C GLN A 96 -14.09 -19.17 -15.66
N GLN A 97 -12.98 -18.42 -15.63
CA GLN A 97 -12.76 -17.36 -14.64
C GLN A 97 -11.88 -16.22 -15.20
N PRO A 98 -11.97 -15.00 -14.65
CA PRO A 98 -11.08 -13.91 -15.03
C PRO A 98 -9.63 -14.15 -14.56
N ILE A 99 -8.67 -13.65 -15.33
CA ILE A 99 -7.24 -13.66 -15.01
C ILE A 99 -6.91 -12.37 -14.25
N LEU A 100 -7.00 -12.43 -12.92
CA LEU A 100 -6.82 -11.28 -12.03
C LEU A 100 -5.36 -10.88 -11.87
N THR A 101 -4.80 -10.25 -12.90
CA THR A 101 -3.43 -9.72 -12.90
C THR A 101 -3.36 -8.40 -13.66
N ILE A 102 -2.40 -7.55 -13.30
CA ILE A 102 -2.21 -6.24 -13.96
C ILE A 102 -1.97 -6.39 -15.48
N PRO A 103 -1.10 -7.29 -15.97
CA PRO A 103 -0.86 -7.41 -17.41
C PRO A 103 -2.07 -7.91 -18.21
N ASN A 104 -3.05 -8.53 -17.55
CA ASN A 104 -4.29 -9.02 -18.17
C ASN A 104 -5.47 -8.10 -17.87
N SER A 105 -5.21 -6.85 -17.54
CA SER A 105 -6.25 -5.86 -17.24
C SER A 105 -6.22 -4.68 -18.19
N THR A 106 -7.37 -4.09 -18.48
CA THR A 106 -7.53 -2.89 -19.32
C THR A 106 -8.66 -2.01 -18.78
N TRP A 107 -8.70 -0.74 -19.15
CA TRP A 107 -9.88 0.10 -18.90
C TRP A 107 -11.03 -0.29 -19.83
N SER A 108 -12.26 -0.17 -19.32
CA SER A 108 -13.46 -0.16 -20.15
C SER A 108 -13.57 1.16 -20.92
N GLU A 109 -14.29 1.13 -22.03
CA GLU A 109 -14.84 2.34 -22.63
C GLU A 109 -15.83 3.02 -21.65
N PRO A 110 -16.01 4.34 -21.73
CA PRO A 110 -16.94 5.04 -20.84
C PRO A 110 -18.36 4.63 -21.19
N ALA A 111 -19.10 4.10 -20.21
CA ALA A 111 -20.46 3.62 -20.40
C ALA A 111 -21.46 4.49 -19.63
N LYS A 112 -22.62 4.82 -20.22
CA LYS A 112 -23.66 5.56 -19.52
C LYS A 112 -24.32 4.70 -18.45
N ILE A 113 -24.49 5.25 -17.25
CA ILE A 113 -25.19 4.59 -16.16
C ILE A 113 -26.69 4.85 -16.28
N VAL A 114 -27.49 3.78 -16.21
CA VAL A 114 -28.95 3.86 -16.21
C VAL A 114 -29.48 3.77 -14.77
N SER A 115 -30.29 4.75 -14.36
CA SER A 115 -30.96 4.75 -13.06
C SER A 115 -31.81 3.49 -12.86
N GLY A 116 -31.72 2.86 -11.69
CA GLY A 116 -32.42 1.63 -11.33
C GLY A 116 -31.65 0.34 -11.61
N TYR A 117 -30.47 0.42 -12.23
CA TYR A 117 -29.63 -0.75 -12.50
C TYR A 117 -28.49 -0.88 -11.49
N GLY A 118 -28.03 -2.12 -11.29
CA GLY A 118 -26.85 -2.43 -10.50
C GLY A 118 -25.58 -2.17 -11.28
N LEU A 119 -24.62 -1.49 -10.64
CA LEU A 119 -23.28 -1.25 -11.16
C LEU A 119 -22.46 -2.55 -11.16
N PRO A 120 -21.42 -2.67 -12.01
CA PRO A 120 -20.49 -3.80 -11.94
C PRO A 120 -19.96 -4.02 -10.51
N LYS A 121 -19.69 -5.29 -10.15
CA LYS A 121 -19.06 -5.65 -8.85
C LYS A 121 -17.55 -5.36 -8.88
N GLN A 122 -17.19 -4.12 -9.15
CA GLN A 122 -15.82 -3.64 -9.35
C GLN A 122 -15.66 -2.26 -8.72
N ALA A 123 -14.41 -1.82 -8.56
CA ALA A 123 -14.10 -0.42 -8.34
C ALA A 123 -14.34 0.36 -9.64
N ILE A 124 -15.10 1.43 -9.53
CA ILE A 124 -15.57 2.21 -10.68
C ILE A 124 -15.22 3.68 -10.50
N PHE A 125 -14.87 4.32 -11.61
CA PHE A 125 -14.80 5.76 -11.73
C PHE A 125 -16.08 6.24 -12.39
N ILE A 126 -16.73 7.23 -11.81
CA ILE A 126 -18.01 7.78 -12.23
C ILE A 126 -17.82 9.26 -12.52
N ASP A 127 -18.21 9.68 -13.72
CA ASP A 127 -18.09 11.06 -14.16
C ASP A 127 -19.46 11.59 -14.58
N GLY A 128 -19.85 12.70 -13.96
CA GLY A 128 -20.98 13.54 -14.35
C GLY A 128 -20.51 14.90 -14.87
N GLN A 129 -21.47 15.76 -15.21
CA GLN A 129 -21.23 17.13 -15.67
C GLN A 129 -20.68 18.05 -14.57
N ASP A 130 -21.00 17.78 -13.30
CA ASP A 130 -20.68 18.63 -12.15
C ASP A 130 -20.05 17.86 -10.97
N PHE A 131 -19.66 16.60 -11.20
CA PHE A 131 -18.98 15.77 -10.21
C PHE A 131 -18.16 14.65 -10.85
N SER A 132 -17.18 14.17 -10.11
CA SER A 132 -16.48 12.91 -10.36
C SER A 132 -16.42 12.11 -9.07
N MET A 133 -16.38 10.80 -9.17
CA MET A 133 -16.35 9.91 -8.02
C MET A 133 -15.57 8.64 -8.33
N HIS A 134 -14.68 8.24 -7.43
CA HIS A 134 -14.24 6.86 -7.33
C HIS A 134 -15.11 6.13 -6.29
N LEU A 135 -15.69 5.01 -6.68
CA LEU A 135 -16.53 4.18 -5.84
C LEU A 135 -16.00 2.76 -5.87
N ASN A 136 -15.50 2.26 -4.73
CA ASN A 136 -15.07 0.87 -4.66
C ASN A 136 -16.29 -0.07 -4.49
N MET A 137 -16.11 -1.34 -4.87
CA MET A 137 -17.08 -2.41 -4.62
C MET A 137 -17.29 -2.63 -3.12
N VAL A 138 -18.36 -3.35 -2.77
CA VAL A 138 -18.55 -3.89 -1.43
C VAL A 138 -17.58 -5.05 -1.22
N ASN A 139 -16.52 -4.81 -0.46
CA ASN A 139 -15.57 -5.85 -0.10
C ASN A 139 -16.08 -6.59 1.13
N VAL A 140 -16.16 -7.92 1.04
CA VAL A 140 -16.58 -8.79 2.14
C VAL A 140 -15.42 -9.71 2.45
N TYR A 141 -15.02 -9.76 3.72
CA TYR A 141 -13.86 -10.50 4.17
C TYR A 141 -14.21 -11.51 5.25
N GLU A 142 -13.54 -12.65 5.19
CA GLU A 142 -13.42 -13.63 6.28
C GLU A 142 -12.02 -13.49 6.89
N HIS A 143 -11.92 -13.36 8.22
CA HIS A 143 -10.63 -13.25 8.89
C HIS A 143 -9.96 -14.62 9.00
N LEU A 144 -8.74 -14.74 8.47
CA LEU A 144 -7.95 -15.97 8.56
C LEU A 144 -6.94 -15.95 9.72
N GLY A 145 -6.66 -14.78 10.30
CA GLY A 145 -5.65 -14.56 11.33
C GLY A 145 -4.40 -13.85 10.79
N ASN A 146 -3.54 -13.36 11.69
CA ASN A 146 -2.27 -12.68 11.35
C ASN A 146 -2.39 -11.57 10.30
N GLY A 147 -3.45 -10.76 10.39
CA GLY A 147 -3.71 -9.65 9.44
C GLY A 147 -4.16 -10.09 8.04
N VAL A 148 -4.35 -11.39 7.81
CA VAL A 148 -4.79 -11.94 6.52
C VAL A 148 -6.31 -12.07 6.48
N ARG A 149 -6.90 -11.62 5.37
CA ARG A 149 -8.35 -11.59 5.13
C ARG A 149 -8.69 -12.19 3.78
N LYS A 150 -9.59 -13.18 3.76
CA LYS A 150 -10.06 -13.84 2.53
C LYS A 150 -11.24 -13.09 1.92
N GLU A 151 -11.14 -12.74 0.64
CA GLU A 151 -12.25 -12.14 -0.12
C GLU A 151 -13.38 -13.16 -0.31
N ARG A 152 -14.59 -12.77 0.09
CA ARG A 152 -15.86 -13.44 -0.16
C ARG A 152 -16.64 -12.73 -1.26
N PHE A 153 -16.07 -12.71 -2.47
CA PHE A 153 -16.65 -12.07 -3.65
C PHE A 153 -18.04 -12.62 -4.02
N ASP A 154 -18.33 -13.86 -3.63
CA ASP A 154 -19.64 -14.48 -3.74
C ASP A 154 -20.74 -13.71 -2.98
N LEU A 155 -20.37 -13.04 -1.89
CA LEU A 155 -21.26 -12.23 -1.04
C LEU A 155 -21.31 -10.75 -1.46
N THR A 156 -20.38 -10.28 -2.30
CA THR A 156 -20.39 -8.91 -2.81
C THR A 156 -21.63 -8.68 -3.65
N THR A 157 -22.39 -7.62 -3.36
CA THR A 157 -23.58 -7.22 -4.13
C THR A 157 -23.30 -6.00 -5.01
N PRO A 158 -23.94 -5.89 -6.19
CA PRO A 158 -23.91 -4.68 -6.99
C PRO A 158 -24.40 -3.46 -6.21
N ILE A 159 -23.72 -2.33 -6.33
CA ILE A 159 -24.25 -1.05 -5.82
C ILE A 159 -25.34 -0.60 -6.79
N GLN A 160 -26.50 -0.22 -6.28
CA GLN A 160 -27.58 0.30 -7.13
C GLN A 160 -27.43 1.80 -7.31
N TYR A 161 -27.53 2.28 -8.55
CA TYR A 161 -27.53 3.70 -8.86
C TYR A 161 -28.97 4.20 -9.08
N LEU A 162 -29.32 5.27 -8.39
CA LEU A 162 -30.63 5.92 -8.48
C LEU A 162 -30.42 7.42 -8.74
N ALA A 163 -30.80 7.87 -9.93
CA ALA A 163 -30.84 9.27 -10.28
C ALA A 163 -32.25 9.84 -10.07
N ASP A 164 -32.33 11.00 -9.43
CA ASP A 164 -33.52 11.85 -9.35
C ASP A 164 -33.13 13.30 -9.72
N LYS A 165 -34.08 14.15 -10.10
CA LYS A 165 -33.82 15.54 -10.50
C LYS A 165 -33.06 16.29 -9.40
N GLY A 166 -31.77 16.51 -9.62
CA GLY A 166 -30.88 17.23 -8.70
C GLY A 166 -30.17 16.35 -7.67
N LYS A 167 -30.28 15.02 -7.74
CA LYS A 167 -29.62 14.09 -6.83
C LYS A 167 -29.14 12.81 -7.52
N GLN A 168 -27.95 12.38 -7.14
CA GLN A 168 -27.38 11.09 -7.49
C GLN A 168 -27.27 10.25 -6.21
N GLU A 169 -27.87 9.08 -6.19
CA GLU A 169 -27.87 8.20 -5.02
C GLU A 169 -27.28 6.84 -5.35
N PHE A 170 -26.42 6.36 -4.45
CA PHE A 170 -25.78 5.06 -4.53
C PHE A 170 -26.23 4.24 -3.32
N LEU A 171 -26.99 3.17 -3.59
CA LEU A 171 -27.52 2.28 -2.57
C LEU A 171 -26.62 1.05 -2.46
N ILE A 172 -25.95 0.96 -1.33
CA ILE A 172 -24.94 -0.04 -0.99
C ILE A 172 -25.59 -1.07 -0.06
N SER A 173 -25.53 -2.34 -0.44
CA SER A 173 -26.06 -3.44 0.36
C SER A 173 -24.92 -4.16 1.06
N PHE A 174 -24.93 -4.18 2.38
CA PHE A 174 -23.99 -4.95 3.19
C PHE A 174 -24.65 -6.25 3.65
N PRO A 175 -24.09 -7.42 3.29
CA PRO A 175 -24.64 -8.69 3.74
C PRO A 175 -24.57 -8.81 5.27
N GLN A 176 -25.47 -9.57 5.87
CA GLN A 176 -25.46 -9.87 7.31
C GLN A 176 -24.97 -11.30 7.49
N VAL A 177 -23.65 -11.45 7.54
CA VAL A 177 -22.98 -12.74 7.73
C VAL A 177 -22.09 -12.65 8.95
N GLU A 178 -22.35 -13.49 9.95
CA GLU A 178 -21.64 -13.50 11.22
C GLU A 178 -20.12 -13.64 11.00
N GLY A 179 -19.34 -12.81 11.70
CA GLY A 179 -17.89 -12.86 11.67
C GLY A 179 -17.25 -12.29 10.39
N ALA A 180 -18.05 -11.85 9.42
CA ALA A 180 -17.53 -11.14 8.26
C ALA A 180 -17.10 -9.71 8.62
N GLU A 181 -16.16 -9.18 7.86
CA GLU A 181 -15.84 -7.75 7.85
C GLU A 181 -16.16 -7.19 6.47
N ILE A 182 -17.00 -6.18 6.44
CA ILE A 182 -17.51 -5.61 5.20
C ILE A 182 -17.01 -4.18 5.11
N GLU A 183 -16.34 -3.84 4.01
CA GLU A 183 -15.74 -2.53 3.78
C GLU A 183 -16.20 -1.96 2.43
N GLN A 184 -16.52 -0.66 2.43
CA GLN A 184 -16.76 0.09 1.22
C GLN A 184 -16.26 1.52 1.41
N TRP A 185 -15.64 2.08 0.38
CA TRP A 185 -15.09 3.42 0.42
C TRP A 185 -15.20 4.11 -0.93
N GLY A 186 -15.07 5.43 -0.91
CA GLY A 186 -15.01 6.22 -2.13
C GLY A 186 -14.42 7.60 -1.91
N ILE A 187 -14.06 8.22 -3.03
CA ILE A 187 -13.62 9.61 -3.10
C ILE A 187 -14.58 10.32 -4.04
N ILE A 188 -15.11 11.46 -3.62
CA ILE A 188 -16.06 12.24 -4.41
C ILE A 188 -15.66 13.69 -4.47
N GLY A 189 -15.77 14.28 -5.66
CA GLY A 189 -15.24 15.58 -5.96
C GLY A 189 -16.02 16.28 -7.05
N LYS A 190 -15.61 17.51 -7.38
CA LYS A 190 -16.04 18.15 -8.64
C LYS A 190 -15.64 17.29 -9.84
N GLU A 191 -16.20 17.58 -11.00
CA GLU A 191 -15.81 16.98 -12.28
C GLU A 191 -14.29 17.02 -12.51
N GLY A 192 -13.77 16.08 -13.31
CA GLY A 192 -12.34 16.01 -13.68
C GLY A 192 -11.42 15.48 -12.59
N MET A 193 -11.82 14.42 -11.87
CA MET A 193 -10.95 13.79 -10.87
C MET A 193 -9.80 13.00 -11.51
N VAL A 194 -10.04 12.39 -12.67
CA VAL A 194 -9.06 11.65 -13.48
C VAL A 194 -8.93 12.32 -14.84
N ASN A 195 -7.70 12.42 -15.33
CA ASN A 195 -7.37 12.97 -16.65
C ASN A 195 -7.51 11.88 -17.73
N TRP A 196 -8.74 11.45 -18.02
CA TRP A 196 -8.99 10.46 -19.08
C TRP A 196 -8.48 10.96 -20.44
N GLY A 197 -7.81 10.09 -21.19
CA GLY A 197 -7.10 10.41 -22.44
C GLY A 197 -5.61 10.66 -22.27
N ASP A 198 -5.09 10.75 -21.04
CA ASP A 198 -3.66 10.69 -20.73
C ASP A 198 -3.24 9.22 -20.52
N GLU A 199 -2.67 8.61 -21.56
CA GLU A 199 -2.32 7.18 -21.58
C GLU A 199 -1.34 6.79 -20.45
N GLU A 200 -0.44 7.69 -20.05
CA GLU A 200 0.52 7.43 -18.98
C GLU A 200 -0.20 7.36 -17.63
N GLN A 201 -1.11 8.28 -17.37
CA GLN A 201 -1.89 8.33 -16.14
C GLN A 201 -2.89 7.18 -16.05
N GLU A 202 -3.52 6.82 -17.15
CA GLU A 202 -4.36 5.63 -17.23
C GLU A 202 -3.57 4.36 -16.92
N LYS A 203 -2.32 4.25 -17.43
CA LYS A 203 -1.42 3.14 -17.12
C LYS A 203 -1.00 3.13 -15.65
N ILE A 204 -0.71 4.28 -15.05
CA ILE A 204 -0.38 4.39 -13.63
C ILE A 204 -1.55 3.90 -12.75
N LEU A 205 -2.78 4.33 -13.05
CA LEU A 205 -3.98 3.88 -12.34
C LEU A 205 -4.25 2.38 -12.56
N LEU A 206 -3.97 1.86 -13.76
CA LEU A 206 -4.07 0.43 -14.05
C LEU A 206 -3.00 -0.39 -13.33
N VAL A 207 -1.80 0.16 -13.10
CA VAL A 207 -0.77 -0.45 -12.26
C VAL A 207 -1.17 -0.41 -10.80
N ALA A 208 -1.80 0.66 -10.31
CA ALA A 208 -2.33 0.74 -8.95
C ALA A 208 -3.41 -0.34 -8.70
N ASN A 209 -4.37 -0.45 -9.63
CA ASN A 209 -5.39 -1.50 -9.70
C ASN A 209 -6.10 -1.78 -8.36
N LEU A 210 -6.73 -0.73 -7.81
CA LEU A 210 -7.45 -0.76 -6.52
C LEU A 210 -8.83 -1.43 -6.63
N ASP A 211 -8.92 -2.51 -7.42
CA ASP A 211 -10.13 -3.27 -7.75
C ASP A 211 -10.07 -4.71 -7.23
N ARG A 212 -9.71 -5.70 -8.07
CA ARG A 212 -9.67 -7.13 -7.70
C ARG A 212 -8.28 -7.63 -7.36
N VAL A 213 -7.22 -7.02 -7.87
CA VAL A 213 -5.83 -7.48 -7.63
C VAL A 213 -5.18 -6.80 -6.43
N ARG A 214 -5.64 -5.59 -6.07
CA ARG A 214 -5.31 -4.91 -4.82
C ARG A 214 -6.55 -4.30 -4.20
N LYS A 215 -6.55 -4.25 -2.87
CA LYS A 215 -7.64 -3.67 -2.08
C LYS A 215 -7.10 -2.50 -1.27
N TRP A 216 -8.02 -1.66 -0.79
CA TRP A 216 -7.71 -0.59 0.15
C TRP A 216 -8.50 -0.78 1.43
N THR A 217 -7.86 -0.54 2.56
CA THR A 217 -8.49 -0.37 3.87
C THR A 217 -7.83 0.83 4.56
N GLN A 218 -8.35 1.29 5.70
CA GLN A 218 -7.76 2.42 6.43
C GLN A 218 -6.31 2.18 6.88
N GLY A 219 -5.91 0.91 7.05
CA GLY A 219 -4.52 0.54 7.36
C GLY A 219 -3.57 0.50 6.16
N GLY A 220 -4.04 0.68 4.93
CA GLY A 220 -3.19 0.70 3.74
C GLY A 220 -3.65 -0.20 2.59
N VAL A 221 -2.78 -0.30 1.58
CA VAL A 221 -3.02 -1.11 0.39
C VAL A 221 -2.77 -2.58 0.71
N GLN A 222 -3.73 -3.42 0.30
CA GLN A 222 -3.66 -4.86 0.48
C GLN A 222 -3.30 -5.56 -0.82
N TYR A 223 -2.45 -6.57 -0.69
CA TYR A 223 -1.95 -7.38 -1.79
C TYR A 223 -2.38 -8.83 -1.58
N VAL A 224 -2.50 -9.57 -2.68
CA VAL A 224 -2.71 -11.02 -2.60
C VAL A 224 -1.60 -11.63 -1.76
N THR A 225 -1.99 -12.48 -0.82
CA THR A 225 -1.07 -13.13 0.10
C THR A 225 -0.24 -14.15 -0.67
N PRO A 226 1.12 -14.08 -0.64
CA PRO A 226 1.95 -15.06 -1.32
C PRO A 226 1.67 -16.48 -0.81
N GLU A 227 1.82 -17.50 -1.67
CA GLU A 227 1.59 -18.91 -1.27
C GLU A 227 2.53 -19.38 -0.17
N THR A 228 3.69 -18.74 -0.05
CA THR A 228 4.70 -18.97 0.99
C THR A 228 4.40 -18.24 2.30
N TYR A 229 3.30 -17.51 2.40
CA TYR A 229 2.91 -16.77 3.60
C TYR A 229 1.75 -17.48 4.30
N HIS A 230 1.63 -17.36 5.62
CA HIS A 230 0.61 -18.04 6.40
C HIS A 230 -0.16 -17.10 7.34
N PRO A 231 -1.50 -17.23 7.41
CA PRO A 231 -2.34 -18.15 6.63
C PRO A 231 -2.43 -17.77 5.14
N TYR A 232 -2.74 -18.74 4.27
CA TYR A 232 -2.86 -18.54 2.81
C TYR A 232 -4.23 -19.00 2.29
N ASP A 233 -4.77 -18.24 1.34
CA ASP A 233 -5.83 -18.63 0.42
C ASP A 233 -5.59 -17.86 -0.90
N PRO A 234 -5.90 -18.43 -2.09
CA PRO A 234 -5.74 -17.73 -3.37
C PRO A 234 -6.51 -16.40 -3.48
N ARG A 235 -7.50 -16.17 -2.61
CA ARG A 235 -8.27 -14.92 -2.51
C ARG A 235 -7.98 -14.14 -1.22
N ALA A 236 -6.91 -14.49 -0.50
CA ALA A 236 -6.49 -13.80 0.70
C ALA A 236 -5.67 -12.55 0.40
N PHE A 237 -5.90 -11.50 1.17
CA PHE A 237 -5.20 -10.24 1.11
C PHE A 237 -4.59 -9.90 2.48
N TRP A 238 -3.46 -9.18 2.45
CA TRP A 238 -2.82 -8.62 3.63
C TRP A 238 -2.27 -7.22 3.31
N VAL A 239 -2.18 -6.37 4.32
CA VAL A 239 -1.62 -5.01 4.17
C VAL A 239 -0.11 -5.09 4.08
N VAL A 240 0.47 -4.56 3.00
CA VAL A 240 1.93 -4.45 2.85
C VAL A 240 2.39 -3.10 3.39
N PRO A 241 3.28 -3.04 4.40
CA PRO A 241 3.69 -1.78 5.02
C PRO A 241 4.33 -0.76 4.08
N ALA A 242 4.97 -1.21 3.00
CA ALA A 242 5.77 -0.36 2.09
C ALA A 242 4.99 0.70 1.29
N GLN A 243 3.65 0.65 1.28
CA GLN A 243 2.77 1.60 0.56
C GLN A 243 3.14 1.88 -0.92
N HIS A 244 3.69 0.91 -1.66
CA HIS A 244 4.21 1.13 -3.02
C HIS A 244 3.23 1.81 -3.99
N VAL A 245 1.93 1.49 -3.91
CA VAL A 245 0.91 2.13 -4.76
C VAL A 245 0.70 3.60 -4.39
N GLY A 246 0.66 3.91 -3.09
CA GLY A 246 0.61 5.29 -2.62
C GLY A 246 1.82 6.09 -3.09
N ASN A 247 3.01 5.52 -2.96
CA ASN A 247 4.26 6.15 -3.42
C ASN A 247 4.29 6.36 -4.93
N LYS A 248 3.86 5.36 -5.72
CA LYS A 248 3.77 5.50 -7.18
C LYS A 248 2.82 6.62 -7.60
N LEU A 249 1.65 6.70 -6.97
CA LEU A 249 0.66 7.74 -7.27
C LEU A 249 1.12 9.13 -6.80
N LEU A 250 1.91 9.22 -5.74
CA LEU A 250 2.55 10.46 -5.30
C LEU A 250 3.58 10.96 -6.32
N LEU A 251 4.48 10.07 -6.76
CA LEU A 251 5.64 10.47 -7.57
C LEU A 251 5.32 10.62 -9.07
N GLU A 252 4.36 9.84 -9.59
CA GLU A 252 4.08 9.76 -11.03
C GLU A 252 2.66 10.24 -11.38
N GLY A 253 1.77 10.37 -10.40
CA GLY A 253 0.39 10.78 -10.63
C GLY A 253 0.24 12.29 -10.80
N ASN A 254 -0.55 12.73 -11.79
CA ASN A 254 -0.78 14.15 -12.08
C ASN A 254 -2.26 14.58 -11.98
N ASN A 255 -3.11 13.74 -11.38
CA ASN A 255 -4.55 13.95 -11.29
C ASN A 255 -5.03 13.92 -9.83
N ARG A 256 -6.24 14.44 -9.59
CA ARG A 256 -6.75 14.59 -8.21
C ARG A 256 -6.96 13.25 -7.52
N PHE A 257 -7.34 12.18 -8.24
CA PHE A 257 -7.45 10.86 -7.64
C PHE A 257 -6.09 10.38 -7.10
N SER A 258 -5.02 10.51 -7.88
CA SER A 258 -3.67 10.15 -7.45
C SER A 258 -3.25 10.94 -6.20
N THR A 259 -3.44 12.26 -6.20
CA THR A 259 -3.15 13.10 -5.02
C THR A 259 -3.97 12.68 -3.80
N ASN A 260 -5.27 12.46 -3.97
CA ASN A 260 -6.15 12.02 -2.89
C ASN A 260 -5.70 10.68 -2.31
N PHE A 261 -5.41 9.71 -3.17
CA PHE A 261 -5.02 8.37 -2.72
C PHE A 261 -3.63 8.35 -2.07
N ALA A 262 -2.69 9.17 -2.57
CA ALA A 262 -1.39 9.37 -1.94
C ALA A 262 -1.55 9.91 -0.51
N LEU A 263 -2.35 10.95 -0.30
CA LEU A 263 -2.64 11.50 1.03
C LEU A 263 -3.29 10.47 1.97
N LEU A 264 -4.24 9.67 1.46
CA LEU A 264 -4.85 8.58 2.23
C LEU A 264 -3.81 7.52 2.64
N SER A 265 -2.91 7.16 1.72
CA SER A 265 -1.85 6.17 1.96
C SER A 265 -0.78 6.70 2.92
N LEU A 266 -0.43 7.99 2.86
CA LEU A 266 0.47 8.65 3.81
C LEU A 266 -0.12 8.63 5.21
N GLN A 267 -1.41 8.96 5.35
CA GLN A 267 -2.09 8.87 6.65
C GLN A 267 -2.12 7.42 7.16
N ALA A 268 -2.36 6.43 6.30
CA ALA A 268 -2.31 5.03 6.69
C ALA A 268 -0.91 4.60 7.17
N ALA A 269 0.16 5.10 6.53
CA ALA A 269 1.52 4.87 7.00
C ALA A 269 1.74 5.45 8.40
N LEU A 270 1.27 6.67 8.68
CA LEU A 270 1.34 7.24 10.03
C LEU A 270 0.51 6.46 11.05
N ASP A 271 -0.75 6.14 10.71
CA ASP A 271 -1.70 5.48 11.61
C ASP A 271 -1.25 4.04 11.98
N THR A 272 -0.42 3.43 11.13
CA THR A 272 0.10 2.06 11.34
C THR A 272 1.55 2.00 11.80
N GLN A 273 2.23 3.14 11.91
CA GLN A 273 3.57 3.19 12.50
C GLN A 273 3.47 2.88 13.99
N THR A 274 4.31 1.96 14.46
CA THR A 274 4.40 1.64 15.90
C THR A 274 4.95 2.83 16.68
N GLU A 275 4.77 2.81 18.00
CA GLU A 275 5.40 3.80 18.89
C GLU A 275 6.94 3.83 18.73
N GLY A 276 7.54 2.68 18.40
CA GLY A 276 8.98 2.55 18.14
C GLY A 276 9.44 3.05 16.77
N GLY A 277 8.55 3.55 15.90
CA GLY A 277 8.92 4.17 14.63
C GLY A 277 9.01 3.23 13.42
N TYR A 278 8.70 1.94 13.58
CA TYR A 278 8.70 0.94 12.51
C TYR A 278 7.30 0.35 12.26
N TRP A 279 7.17 -0.45 11.22
CA TRP A 279 5.96 -1.14 10.77
C TRP A 279 6.16 -2.65 10.74
N ILE A 280 5.12 -3.38 11.14
CA ILE A 280 5.12 -4.84 11.23
C ILE A 280 4.41 -5.47 10.04
N SER A 281 5.04 -6.48 9.45
CA SER A 281 4.42 -7.37 8.47
C SER A 281 3.67 -8.49 9.20
N SER A 282 2.33 -8.44 9.15
CA SER A 282 1.47 -9.31 9.96
C SER A 282 1.56 -10.82 9.66
N PRO A 283 1.49 -11.31 8.41
CA PRO A 283 1.52 -12.75 8.13
C PRO A 283 2.88 -13.37 8.46
N ARG A 284 2.92 -14.70 8.62
CA ARG A 284 4.18 -15.44 8.73
C ARG A 284 4.74 -15.75 7.36
N SER A 285 6.01 -15.46 7.10
CA SER A 285 6.73 -16.01 5.94
C SER A 285 7.24 -17.42 6.27
N ALA A 286 6.94 -18.41 5.43
CA ALA A 286 7.40 -19.79 5.61
C ALA A 286 8.93 -19.89 5.58
N TRP A 287 9.57 -19.05 4.75
CA TRP A 287 11.02 -18.99 4.64
C TRP A 287 11.66 -18.38 5.89
N LEU A 288 11.17 -17.23 6.36
CA LEU A 288 11.71 -16.60 7.58
C LEU A 288 11.54 -17.50 8.81
N TYR A 289 10.40 -18.19 8.90
CA TYR A 289 10.16 -19.15 9.96
C TYR A 289 11.10 -20.35 9.88
N GLY A 290 11.29 -20.90 8.68
CA GLY A 290 12.14 -22.07 8.45
C GLY A 290 13.63 -21.80 8.72
N ASP A 291 14.15 -20.69 8.21
CA ASP A 291 15.58 -20.40 8.23
C ASP A 291 16.01 -19.68 9.52
N TYR A 292 15.14 -18.84 10.09
CA TYR A 292 15.49 -17.98 11.23
C TYR A 292 14.56 -18.13 12.45
N GLY A 293 13.49 -18.93 12.35
CA GLY A 293 12.51 -19.08 13.42
C GLY A 293 11.65 -17.84 13.68
N ILE A 294 11.61 -16.89 12.73
CA ILE A 294 10.80 -15.67 12.81
C ILE A 294 9.35 -16.01 12.45
N ASP A 295 8.43 -15.84 13.41
CA ASP A 295 7.01 -16.13 13.25
C ASP A 295 6.25 -14.96 12.58
N ALA A 296 4.92 -15.02 12.55
CA ALA A 296 4.04 -13.93 12.15
C ALA A 296 4.36 -12.63 12.91
N GLY A 297 4.15 -11.49 12.25
CA GLY A 297 4.50 -10.20 12.82
C GLY A 297 6.00 -9.97 12.78
N PHE A 298 6.60 -9.94 11.60
CA PHE A 298 8.04 -9.69 11.44
C PHE A 298 8.33 -8.25 11.01
N TYR A 299 9.53 -7.78 11.34
CA TYR A 299 10.09 -6.57 10.77
C TYR A 299 10.89 -6.91 9.50
N ASP A 300 10.75 -6.08 8.47
CA ASP A 300 11.43 -6.17 7.18
C ASP A 300 11.99 -4.78 6.86
N THR A 301 13.32 -4.67 6.78
CA THR A 301 13.97 -3.38 6.58
C THR A 301 13.58 -2.72 5.26
N ARG A 302 13.31 -3.49 4.19
CA ARG A 302 12.95 -2.92 2.89
C ARG A 302 11.56 -2.32 2.91
N PHE A 303 10.58 -3.06 3.43
CA PHE A 303 9.23 -2.52 3.51
C PHE A 303 9.16 -1.28 4.40
N ASN A 304 9.91 -1.29 5.50
CA ASN A 304 9.96 -0.17 6.41
C ASN A 304 10.68 1.04 5.81
N THR A 305 11.79 0.81 5.09
CA THR A 305 12.52 1.89 4.44
C THR A 305 11.75 2.51 3.29
N ASP A 306 11.04 1.70 2.49
CA ASP A 306 10.16 2.23 1.44
C ASP A 306 9.00 3.06 2.04
N ALA A 307 8.46 2.67 3.21
CA ALA A 307 7.47 3.46 3.94
C ALA A 307 8.04 4.78 4.49
N GLY A 308 9.25 4.75 5.06
CA GLY A 308 9.96 5.94 5.53
C GLY A 308 10.28 6.92 4.40
N LEU A 309 10.75 6.42 3.25
CA LEU A 309 10.96 7.22 2.04
C LEU A 309 9.64 7.82 1.53
N PHE A 310 8.56 7.03 1.52
CA PHE A 310 7.25 7.52 1.11
C PHE A 310 6.76 8.68 1.98
N LEU A 311 6.92 8.59 3.30
CA LEU A 311 6.62 9.71 4.22
C LEU A 311 7.50 10.94 3.93
N LEU A 312 8.80 10.76 3.71
CA LEU A 312 9.70 11.86 3.37
C LEU A 312 9.32 12.54 2.05
N TYR A 313 8.93 11.77 1.03
CA TYR A 313 8.41 12.33 -0.22
C TYR A 313 7.08 13.04 -0.02
N GLY A 314 6.20 12.51 0.83
CA GLY A 314 4.96 13.16 1.23
C GLY A 314 5.20 14.50 1.93
N TYR A 315 6.23 14.59 2.78
CA TYR A 315 6.65 15.86 3.39
C TYR A 315 7.08 16.87 2.33
N ARG A 316 7.95 16.47 1.39
CA ARG A 316 8.44 17.36 0.34
C ARG A 316 7.34 17.88 -0.60
N GLU A 317 6.32 17.05 -0.84
CA GLU A 317 5.20 17.43 -1.71
C GLU A 317 4.16 18.29 -0.99
N PHE A 318 3.85 18.00 0.29
CA PHE A 318 2.71 18.60 0.98
C PHE A 318 3.07 19.51 2.15
N GLU A 319 4.36 19.61 2.51
CA GLU A 319 4.88 20.40 3.63
C GLU A 319 4.18 20.07 4.97
N ASN A 320 3.71 18.82 5.13
CA ASN A 320 3.09 18.36 6.37
C ASN A 320 4.13 17.74 7.29
N GLU A 321 4.43 18.44 8.38
CA GLU A 321 5.41 18.05 9.39
C GLU A 321 5.14 16.67 10.00
N ASP A 322 3.90 16.20 10.09
CA ASP A 322 3.61 14.86 10.61
C ASP A 322 4.29 13.77 9.77
N TYR A 323 4.42 13.97 8.46
CA TYR A 323 5.11 13.04 7.57
C TYR A 323 6.63 13.05 7.81
N LEU A 324 7.23 14.24 7.99
CA LEU A 324 8.64 14.34 8.33
C LEU A 324 8.92 13.70 9.69
N GLN A 325 8.07 13.93 10.70
CA GLN A 325 8.23 13.31 12.01
C GLN A 325 8.09 11.79 11.94
N GLY A 326 7.19 11.26 11.12
CA GLY A 326 7.08 9.82 10.87
C GLY A 326 8.35 9.25 10.23
N ALA A 327 8.93 9.92 9.24
CA ALA A 327 10.19 9.52 8.63
C ALA A 327 11.37 9.59 9.64
N ILE A 328 11.45 10.65 10.45
CA ILE A 328 12.46 10.81 11.51
C ILE A 328 12.39 9.67 12.53
N LYS A 329 11.18 9.32 13.00
CA LYS A 329 11.00 8.20 13.94
C LYS A 329 11.56 6.89 13.38
N TYR A 330 11.32 6.62 12.10
CA TYR A 330 11.88 5.44 11.46
C TYR A 330 13.41 5.55 11.32
N GLY A 331 13.94 6.72 10.97
CA GLY A 331 15.38 6.96 10.90
C GLY A 331 16.10 6.74 12.23
N ASP A 332 15.55 7.28 13.33
CA ASP A 332 16.08 7.08 14.67
C ASP A 332 16.09 5.58 15.05
N PHE A 333 14.99 4.88 14.77
CA PHE A 333 14.92 3.42 14.95
C PHE A 333 15.98 2.69 14.11
N LEU A 334 16.08 3.00 12.82
CA LEU A 334 17.01 2.32 11.90
C LEU A 334 18.47 2.52 12.31
N ILE A 335 18.84 3.69 12.83
CA ILE A 335 20.17 3.94 13.38
C ILE A 335 20.48 2.95 14.52
N ASP A 336 19.57 2.82 15.48
CA ASP A 336 19.81 1.98 16.65
C ASP A 336 19.72 0.48 16.32
N TYR A 337 18.83 0.12 15.40
CA TYR A 337 18.76 -1.21 14.84
C TYR A 337 20.07 -1.58 14.12
N ALA A 338 20.57 -0.73 13.21
CA ALA A 338 21.81 -0.96 12.47
C ALA A 338 23.03 -1.10 13.39
N LYS A 339 23.08 -0.41 14.54
CA LYS A 339 24.17 -0.55 15.53
C LYS A 339 24.15 -1.90 16.26
N THR A 340 23.01 -2.56 16.35
CA THR A 340 22.82 -3.75 17.20
C THR A 340 22.59 -5.03 16.39
N HIS A 341 22.14 -4.90 15.14
CA HIS A 341 21.77 -5.99 14.24
C HIS A 341 22.56 -5.90 12.93
N HIS A 342 23.85 -6.23 13.01
CA HIS A 342 24.72 -6.23 11.83
C HIS A 342 25.88 -7.23 11.95
N HIS A 343 26.43 -7.61 10.81
CA HIS A 343 27.81 -8.09 10.73
C HIS A 343 28.76 -6.93 10.46
N GLU A 344 29.86 -6.87 11.23
CA GLU A 344 30.89 -5.82 11.06
C GLU A 344 31.91 -6.24 9.99
N THR A 345 32.13 -5.40 9.00
CA THR A 345 33.15 -5.64 7.97
C THR A 345 34.55 -5.22 8.44
N LYS A 346 35.60 -5.60 7.69
CA LYS A 346 37.01 -5.38 8.06
C LYS A 346 37.38 -3.93 8.45
N ASN A 347 36.71 -2.92 7.87
CA ASN A 347 36.93 -1.50 8.18
C ASN A 347 35.79 -0.90 9.02
N GLY A 348 35.07 -1.75 9.76
CA GLY A 348 34.03 -1.36 10.69
C GLY A 348 32.72 -0.93 10.01
N GLY A 349 32.36 -1.53 8.87
CA GLY A 349 31.14 -1.24 8.13
C GLY A 349 29.93 -2.09 8.55
N TYR A 350 28.75 -1.49 8.37
CA TYR A 350 27.37 -1.97 8.53
C TYR A 350 26.83 -3.01 7.52
N LEU A 351 26.92 -4.33 7.71
CA LEU A 351 26.03 -5.28 6.99
C LEU A 351 24.78 -5.55 7.86
N VAL A 352 23.73 -4.74 7.69
CA VAL A 352 22.54 -4.74 8.56
C VAL A 352 21.62 -5.92 8.26
N TYR A 353 21.06 -6.53 9.30
CA TYR A 353 20.14 -7.68 9.16
C TYR A 353 18.79 -7.25 8.59
N ASP A 354 18.35 -7.88 7.50
CA ASP A 354 17.11 -7.51 6.81
C ASP A 354 15.83 -7.72 7.65
N TYR A 355 15.87 -8.64 8.63
CA TYR A 355 14.68 -9.08 9.35
C TYR A 355 14.92 -9.24 10.86
N THR A 356 13.86 -9.01 11.64
CA THR A 356 13.81 -9.44 13.05
C THR A 356 12.38 -9.76 13.50
N HIS A 357 12.24 -10.23 14.73
CA HIS A 357 10.98 -10.54 15.39
C HIS A 357 10.24 -9.25 15.75
N GLY A 358 9.02 -9.05 15.22
CA GLY A 358 8.23 -7.84 15.44
C GLY A 358 7.87 -7.54 16.89
N ASP A 359 7.78 -8.59 17.70
CA ASP A 359 7.44 -8.57 19.12
C ASP A 359 8.68 -8.52 20.03
N ASP A 360 9.88 -8.72 19.49
CA ASP A 360 11.14 -8.67 20.22
C ASP A 360 12.28 -8.11 19.35
N MET A 361 12.30 -6.79 19.19
CA MET A 361 13.32 -6.05 18.44
C MET A 361 14.74 -6.20 18.98
N ASN A 362 14.92 -6.70 20.21
CA ASN A 362 16.25 -6.89 20.81
C ASN A 362 16.78 -8.31 20.57
N ARG A 363 15.99 -9.17 19.95
CA ARG A 363 16.42 -10.52 19.62
C ARG A 363 17.42 -10.46 18.49
N GLY A 364 18.69 -10.71 18.82
CA GLY A 364 19.81 -10.77 17.88
C GLY A 364 19.80 -12.01 16.98
N THR A 365 18.67 -12.31 16.35
CA THR A 365 18.58 -13.33 15.30
C THR A 365 19.40 -12.84 14.12
N GLU A 366 20.52 -13.51 13.84
CA GLU A 366 21.35 -13.19 12.68
C GLU A 366 20.63 -13.63 11.40
N THR A 367 20.22 -12.66 10.58
CA THR A 367 19.62 -12.93 9.27
C THR A 367 20.57 -12.51 8.16
N LEU A 368 20.22 -12.87 6.93
CA LEU A 368 20.92 -12.34 5.76
C LEU A 368 20.84 -10.80 5.69
N THR A 369 21.75 -10.23 4.91
CA THR A 369 21.74 -8.83 4.46
C THR A 369 21.63 -8.81 2.95
N SER A 370 20.53 -8.30 2.41
CA SER A 370 20.36 -8.14 0.96
C SER A 370 21.02 -6.86 0.47
N LEU A 371 21.70 -6.92 -0.67
CA LEU A 371 22.42 -5.76 -1.21
C LEU A 371 21.47 -4.58 -1.46
N ASN A 372 20.29 -4.83 -2.02
CA ASN A 372 19.30 -3.78 -2.29
C ASN A 372 18.62 -3.23 -1.03
N HIS A 373 18.49 -4.03 0.04
CA HIS A 373 17.99 -3.57 1.34
C HIS A 373 18.99 -2.58 1.94
N LEU A 374 20.23 -3.03 2.13
CA LEU A 374 21.31 -2.23 2.71
C LEU A 374 21.53 -0.90 1.98
N ILE A 375 21.55 -0.94 0.64
CA ILE A 375 21.72 0.26 -0.19
C ILE A 375 20.54 1.22 -0.04
N THR A 376 19.32 0.71 0.10
CA THR A 376 18.11 1.54 0.23
C THR A 376 18.00 2.16 1.62
N GLU A 377 18.35 1.41 2.66
CA GLU A 377 18.50 1.93 4.03
C GLU A 377 19.52 3.07 4.09
N MET A 378 20.69 2.87 3.47
CA MET A 378 21.72 3.89 3.34
C MET A 378 21.19 5.14 2.59
N ASN A 379 20.47 4.94 1.49
CA ASN A 379 19.88 6.05 0.72
C ASN A 379 18.87 6.85 1.56
N PHE A 380 18.02 6.17 2.32
CA PHE A 380 17.06 6.81 3.19
C PHE A 380 17.75 7.66 4.28
N LEU A 381 18.81 7.14 4.91
CA LEU A 381 19.58 7.90 5.90
C LEU A 381 20.28 9.11 5.27
N TYR A 382 20.80 9.01 4.04
CA TYR A 382 21.33 10.18 3.32
C TYR A 382 20.26 11.22 3.01
N GLU A 383 19.06 10.79 2.60
CA GLU A 383 17.95 11.69 2.34
C GLU A 383 17.48 12.39 3.63
N LEU A 384 17.40 11.68 4.76
CA LEU A 384 17.11 12.29 6.06
C LEU A 384 18.20 13.25 6.51
N TYR A 385 19.47 12.93 6.31
CA TYR A 385 20.57 13.86 6.59
C TYR A 385 20.42 15.15 5.76
N LYS A 386 20.13 15.05 4.46
CA LYS A 386 19.92 16.22 3.61
C LYS A 386 18.75 17.08 4.08
N GLU A 387 17.68 16.46 4.60
CA GLU A 387 16.49 17.15 5.10
C GLU A 387 16.70 17.80 6.47
N THR A 388 17.37 17.10 7.39
CA THR A 388 17.45 17.47 8.82
C THR A 388 18.79 18.06 9.25
N ASN A 389 19.84 17.83 8.46
CA ASN A 389 21.23 18.12 8.81
C ASN A 389 21.72 17.44 10.12
N ASP A 390 21.09 16.34 10.52
CA ASP A 390 21.51 15.53 11.67
C ASP A 390 22.58 14.51 11.28
N ASN A 391 23.80 14.71 11.78
CA ASN A 391 24.95 13.87 11.46
C ASN A 391 24.80 12.42 11.90
N ARG A 392 23.89 12.08 12.83
CA ARG A 392 23.67 10.67 13.22
C ARG A 392 23.23 9.81 12.03
N TYR A 393 22.44 10.38 11.12
CA TYR A 393 22.02 9.71 9.88
C TYR A 393 23.21 9.55 8.92
N LEU A 394 24.01 10.61 8.74
CA LEU A 394 25.20 10.59 7.90
C LEU A 394 26.22 9.55 8.37
N ASP A 395 26.50 9.50 9.67
CA ASP A 395 27.49 8.59 10.27
C ASP A 395 27.08 7.13 10.08
N THR A 396 25.80 6.82 10.26
CA THR A 396 25.27 5.46 10.07
C THR A 396 25.23 5.07 8.59
N ALA A 397 24.82 6.00 7.70
CA ALA A 397 24.90 5.78 6.26
C ALA A 397 26.35 5.53 5.80
N ALA A 398 27.32 6.24 6.38
CA ALA A 398 28.74 6.03 6.09
C ALA A 398 29.23 4.63 6.52
N LYS A 399 28.72 4.09 7.63
CA LYS A 399 28.97 2.70 8.05
C LYS A 399 28.42 1.69 7.06
N MET A 400 27.18 1.87 6.59
CA MET A 400 26.58 1.00 5.55
C MET A 400 27.34 1.11 4.22
N ARG A 401 27.70 2.33 3.80
CA ARG A 401 28.54 2.56 2.62
C ARG A 401 29.88 1.82 2.74
N GLN A 402 30.53 1.90 3.90
CA GLN A 402 31.80 1.21 4.14
C GLN A 402 31.67 -0.32 4.02
N ALA A 403 30.55 -0.90 4.47
CA ALA A 403 30.29 -2.32 4.28
C ALA A 403 30.17 -2.70 2.81
N VAL A 404 29.43 -1.93 2.01
CA VAL A 404 29.33 -2.15 0.55
C VAL A 404 30.72 -2.11 -0.10
N LYS A 405 31.55 -1.12 0.25
CA LYS A 405 32.92 -1.00 -0.26
C LYS A 405 33.81 -2.16 0.15
N ASP A 406 33.77 -2.55 1.42
CA ASP A 406 34.56 -3.66 1.94
C ASP A 406 34.24 -4.99 1.27
N THR A 407 33.02 -5.12 0.75
CA THR A 407 32.45 -6.34 0.18
C THR A 407 32.25 -6.30 -1.35
N ALA A 408 32.49 -5.16 -2.00
CA ALA A 408 32.19 -4.93 -3.42
C ALA A 408 32.65 -6.06 -4.37
N PRO A 409 33.89 -6.58 -4.29
CA PRO A 409 34.34 -7.64 -5.19
C PRO A 409 33.58 -8.97 -5.03
N HIS A 410 32.97 -9.22 -3.87
CA HIS A 410 32.35 -10.50 -3.54
C HIS A 410 30.88 -10.59 -3.98
N TRP A 411 30.22 -9.45 -4.22
CA TRP A 411 28.84 -9.44 -4.72
C TRP A 411 28.72 -9.98 -6.13
N LYS A 412 29.79 -10.00 -6.93
CA LYS A 412 29.76 -10.53 -8.29
C LYS A 412 29.72 -12.07 -8.30
N LYS A 413 28.67 -12.63 -8.93
CA LYS A 413 28.53 -14.05 -9.23
C LYS A 413 29.49 -14.51 -10.33
N PRO A 414 29.78 -15.84 -10.41
CA PRO A 414 30.51 -16.41 -11.54
C PRO A 414 29.85 -16.19 -12.91
N ASP A 415 28.52 -16.08 -12.97
CA ASP A 415 27.78 -15.85 -14.23
C ASP A 415 27.72 -14.37 -14.65
N GLY A 416 28.33 -13.48 -13.85
CA GLY A 416 28.41 -12.05 -14.11
C GLY A 416 27.29 -11.21 -13.52
N ASP A 417 26.27 -11.82 -12.90
CA ASP A 417 25.24 -11.09 -12.13
C ASP A 417 25.74 -10.69 -10.73
N LEU A 418 24.91 -9.98 -9.97
CA LEU A 418 25.10 -9.75 -8.53
C LEU A 418 24.39 -10.84 -7.70
N TRP A 419 25.03 -11.28 -6.62
CA TRP A 419 24.37 -12.01 -5.53
C TRP A 419 23.33 -11.11 -4.87
N TYR A 420 22.23 -11.71 -4.46
CA TYR A 420 21.18 -10.98 -3.75
C TYR A 420 21.61 -10.65 -2.32
N ALA A 421 22.21 -11.62 -1.62
CA ALA A 421 22.43 -11.51 -0.18
C ALA A 421 23.79 -12.01 0.29
N TYR A 422 24.26 -11.40 1.39
CA TYR A 422 25.26 -11.94 2.31
C TYR A 422 24.53 -12.75 3.39
N LEU A 423 24.95 -13.99 3.62
CA LEU A 423 24.29 -14.94 4.53
C LEU A 423 24.97 -14.97 5.91
N PRO A 424 24.29 -15.45 6.98
CA PRO A 424 24.88 -15.50 8.32
C PRO A 424 26.16 -16.33 8.44
N ASP A 425 26.37 -17.30 7.55
CA ASP A 425 27.60 -18.12 7.50
C ASP A 425 28.77 -17.41 6.79
N GLY A 426 28.56 -16.17 6.34
CA GLY A 426 29.53 -15.34 5.65
C GLY A 426 29.64 -15.57 4.14
N SER A 427 28.82 -16.46 3.58
CA SER A 427 28.77 -16.70 2.14
C SER A 427 27.84 -15.71 1.42
N TYR A 428 27.97 -15.63 0.09
CA TYR A 428 27.10 -14.84 -0.77
C TYR A 428 26.18 -15.77 -1.55
N GLY A 429 24.89 -15.42 -1.63
CA GLY A 429 23.87 -16.32 -2.16
C GLY A 429 22.65 -15.65 -2.76
N LEU A 430 21.73 -16.51 -3.22
CA LEU A 430 20.39 -16.19 -3.75
C LEU A 430 20.39 -15.40 -5.08
N GLN A 431 19.24 -15.43 -5.77
CA GLN A 431 19.07 -14.79 -7.07
C GLN A 431 18.60 -13.34 -6.91
N ASP A 432 19.39 -12.42 -7.45
CA ASP A 432 19.08 -11.00 -7.44
C ASP A 432 17.99 -10.61 -8.45
N TYR A 433 17.31 -9.50 -8.18
CA TYR A 433 16.28 -8.93 -9.04
C TYR A 433 16.90 -8.36 -10.32
N PRO A 434 16.20 -8.40 -11.47
CA PRO A 434 16.74 -7.85 -12.72
C PRO A 434 17.10 -6.37 -12.61
N LEU A 435 16.19 -5.52 -12.13
CA LEU A 435 16.35 -4.05 -12.18
C LEU A 435 16.46 -3.36 -10.82
N LEU A 436 15.88 -3.94 -9.76
CA LEU A 436 15.71 -3.26 -8.47
C LEU A 436 17.07 -2.82 -7.88
N THR A 437 18.02 -3.74 -7.77
CA THR A 437 19.36 -3.48 -7.23
C THR A 437 20.15 -2.46 -8.07
N LEU A 438 20.00 -2.49 -9.40
CA LEU A 438 20.63 -1.50 -10.28
C LEU A 438 20.06 -0.10 -10.05
N LYS A 439 18.74 0.02 -9.86
CA LYS A 439 18.08 1.29 -9.57
C LYS A 439 18.57 1.88 -8.25
N ASP A 440 18.65 1.06 -7.21
CA ASP A 440 19.10 1.47 -5.89
C ASP A 440 20.58 1.90 -5.91
N LEU A 441 21.45 1.12 -6.56
CA LEU A 441 22.87 1.46 -6.74
C LEU A 441 23.09 2.80 -7.46
N ARG A 442 22.37 3.02 -8.57
CA ARG A 442 22.46 4.28 -9.34
C ARG A 442 21.98 5.47 -8.51
N TYR A 443 20.94 5.29 -7.71
CA TYR A 443 20.45 6.35 -6.82
C TYR A 443 21.46 6.65 -5.71
N SER A 444 22.04 5.62 -5.10
CA SER A 444 23.13 5.78 -4.12
C SER A 444 24.30 6.54 -4.69
N GLN A 445 24.72 6.22 -5.91
CA GLN A 445 25.84 6.91 -6.54
C GLN A 445 25.57 8.41 -6.71
N ARG A 446 24.32 8.80 -6.99
CA ARG A 446 23.91 10.21 -7.02
C ARG A 446 23.98 10.84 -5.63
N LEU A 447 23.37 10.21 -4.62
CA LEU A 447 23.35 10.72 -3.24
C LEU A 447 24.76 10.84 -2.64
N ILE A 448 25.60 9.84 -2.84
CA ILE A 448 27.00 9.85 -2.40
C ILE A 448 27.73 11.05 -3.00
N LYS A 449 27.56 11.29 -4.30
CA LYS A 449 28.17 12.45 -4.97
C LYS A 449 27.63 13.78 -4.44
N GLU A 450 26.33 13.87 -4.17
CA GLU A 450 25.73 15.08 -3.59
C GLU A 450 26.24 15.38 -2.18
N VAL A 451 26.43 14.35 -1.35
CA VAL A 451 26.85 14.48 0.05
C VAL A 451 28.37 14.65 0.19
N SER A 452 29.16 13.90 -0.58
CA SER A 452 30.62 13.85 -0.43
C SER A 452 31.41 14.59 -1.52
N GLY A 453 30.74 14.98 -2.61
CA GLY A 453 31.38 15.64 -3.77
C GLY A 453 32.05 14.68 -4.75
N GLU A 454 32.15 13.39 -4.42
CA GLU A 454 32.91 12.39 -5.21
C GLU A 454 32.05 11.21 -5.64
N VAL A 455 32.44 10.58 -6.75
CA VAL A 455 31.90 9.29 -7.20
C VAL A 455 32.57 8.18 -6.39
N ASP A 456 31.87 7.08 -6.13
CA ASP A 456 32.41 5.95 -5.38
C ASP A 456 32.72 4.81 -6.34
N GLU A 457 33.99 4.46 -6.47
CA GLU A 457 34.46 3.48 -7.46
C GLU A 457 33.88 2.09 -7.22
N ASP A 458 33.62 1.72 -5.96
CA ASP A 458 33.06 0.42 -5.61
C ASP A 458 31.57 0.32 -6.03
N PHE A 459 30.81 1.41 -5.87
CA PHE A 459 29.43 1.48 -6.35
C PHE A 459 29.37 1.49 -7.87
N GLN A 460 30.24 2.27 -8.51
CA GLN A 460 30.35 2.30 -9.97
C GLN A 460 30.68 0.90 -10.53
N TYR A 461 31.58 0.16 -9.89
CA TYR A 461 31.89 -1.23 -10.23
C TYR A 461 30.64 -2.13 -10.18
N LEU A 462 29.86 -2.08 -9.09
CA LEU A 462 28.64 -2.89 -8.94
C LEU A 462 27.57 -2.54 -9.99
N ILE A 463 27.42 -1.26 -10.32
CA ILE A 463 26.55 -0.79 -11.41
C ILE A 463 26.97 -1.43 -12.73
N GLU A 464 28.26 -1.37 -13.06
CA GLU A 464 28.79 -1.92 -14.30
C GLU A 464 28.62 -3.45 -14.40
N VAL A 465 28.86 -4.17 -13.30
CA VAL A 465 28.60 -5.62 -13.23
C VAL A 465 27.16 -5.92 -13.61
N LYS A 466 26.20 -5.24 -12.97
CA LYS A 466 24.78 -5.49 -13.20
C LYS A 466 24.32 -5.07 -14.59
N GLU A 467 24.74 -3.90 -15.07
CA GLU A 467 24.42 -3.45 -16.43
C GLU A 467 24.94 -4.40 -17.50
N ASN A 468 26.17 -4.89 -17.34
CA ASN A 468 26.77 -5.83 -18.28
C ASN A 468 26.02 -7.16 -18.30
N TYR A 469 25.63 -7.68 -17.14
CA TYR A 469 24.78 -8.86 -17.04
C TYR A 469 23.45 -8.68 -17.79
N LEU A 470 22.74 -7.58 -17.54
CA LEU A 470 21.45 -7.31 -18.18
C LEU A 470 21.57 -7.18 -19.70
N ARG A 471 22.61 -6.49 -20.19
CA ARG A 471 22.91 -6.40 -21.63
C ARG A 471 23.14 -7.77 -22.25
N VAL A 472 23.95 -8.62 -21.61
CA VAL A 472 24.24 -9.99 -22.09
C VAL A 472 22.98 -10.84 -22.11
N LYS A 473 22.04 -10.63 -21.18
CA LYS A 473 20.77 -11.35 -21.12
C LYS A 473 19.65 -10.75 -21.99
N GLY A 474 19.90 -9.62 -22.66
CA GLY A 474 18.89 -8.91 -23.44
C GLY A 474 17.75 -8.33 -22.58
N LEU A 475 18.03 -8.04 -21.30
CA LEU A 475 17.09 -7.45 -20.36
C LEU A 475 17.19 -5.92 -20.38
N PRO A 476 16.09 -5.19 -20.08
CA PRO A 476 16.11 -3.73 -20.03
C PRO A 476 17.06 -3.22 -18.93
N LEU A 477 17.52 -1.97 -19.07
CA LEU A 477 18.35 -1.26 -18.08
C LEU A 477 17.57 -0.20 -17.29
N TYR A 478 16.32 0.03 -17.66
CA TYR A 478 15.40 1.02 -17.11
C TYR A 478 13.98 0.42 -17.12
N ASP A 479 13.11 0.95 -16.25
CA ASP A 479 11.71 0.52 -16.11
C ASP A 479 10.85 0.85 -17.34
#